data_AF-A0A5S9MJN6-F1
#
_entry.id   AF-A0A5S9MJN6-F1
#
_cell.length_a   1.000
_cell.length_b   1.000
_cell.length_c   1.000
_cell.angle_alpha   90.00
_cell.angle_beta   90.00
_cell.angle_gamma   90.00
#
_symmetry.space_group_name_H-M   'P 1'
#
loop_
_entity.id
_entity.type
_entity.pdbx_description
1 polymer ?
#
loop_
_entity_poly.entity_id
_entity_poly.type
_entity_poly.pdbx_seq_one_letter_code
_entity_poly.pdbx_strand_id
1 'polypeptide(L)'
;MTHVVREIISHQTDFFLTGKHKMKPLTMKRIADILQVHESTVSRTVKGKMVQTPYGLMEMKQFFQAKLEGHSLEEASSYTVKTHIAELIQTENKKKPYSDQQIMTLLQQTFGIRASRRTIAKYREQMNLPSSTLRKRYD
;
A
#
# COMPACT_ATOMS: atom_id res chain seq x y z
N MET A 1 3.02 -27.99 7.61
CA MET A 1 3.55 -26.69 8.11
C MET A 1 4.76 -26.22 7.31
N THR A 2 5.80 -27.03 7.17
CA THR A 2 7.02 -26.75 6.41
C THR A 2 6.78 -26.27 4.97
N HIS A 3 5.81 -26.85 4.27
CA HIS A 3 5.46 -26.43 2.89
C HIS A 3 4.88 -25.01 2.81
N VAL A 4 4.04 -24.61 3.77
CA VAL A 4 3.46 -23.25 3.82
C VAL A 4 4.54 -22.21 4.10
N VAL A 5 5.43 -22.51 5.06
CA VAL A 5 6.54 -21.62 5.42
C VAL A 5 7.51 -21.43 4.26
N ARG A 6 7.86 -22.52 3.56
CA ARG A 6 8.75 -22.48 2.40
C ARG A 6 8.21 -21.57 1.30
N GLU A 7 6.92 -21.67 1.01
CA GLU A 7 6.29 -20.82 0.00
C GLU A 7 6.21 -19.35 0.43
N ILE A 8 5.95 -19.06 1.71
CA ILE A 8 6.01 -17.70 2.24
C ILE A 8 7.42 -17.11 2.05
N ILE A 9 8.47 -17.85 2.42
CA ILE A 9 9.85 -17.38 2.30
C ILE A 9 10.22 -17.17 0.83
N SER A 10 9.88 -18.12 -0.04
CA SER A 10 10.11 -18.02 -1.48
C SER A 10 9.46 -16.76 -2.07
N HIS A 11 8.20 -16.49 -1.71
CA HIS A 11 7.48 -15.32 -2.21
C HIS A 11 7.96 -14.00 -1.61
N GLN A 12 8.44 -14.01 -0.37
CA GLN A 12 8.85 -12.83 0.40
C GLN A 12 10.37 -12.67 0.46
N THR A 13 11.12 -13.28 -0.47
CA THR A 13 12.59 -13.23 -0.45
C THR A 13 13.12 -11.79 -0.39
N ASP A 14 12.51 -10.86 -1.13
CA ASP A 14 12.89 -9.44 -1.12
C ASP A 14 12.67 -8.77 0.25
N PHE A 15 11.61 -9.15 0.97
CA PHE A 15 11.37 -8.67 2.33
C PHE A 15 12.48 -9.12 3.27
N PHE A 16 12.88 -10.40 3.21
CA PHE A 16 13.93 -10.95 4.06
C PHE A 16 15.31 -10.36 3.73
N LEU A 17 15.62 -10.11 2.45
CA LEU A 17 16.93 -9.64 2.01
C LEU A 17 17.12 -8.11 2.05
N THR A 18 16.08 -7.31 1.75
CA THR A 18 16.24 -5.87 1.49
C THR A 18 15.41 -4.95 2.39
N GLY A 19 14.60 -5.49 3.31
CA GLY A 19 13.89 -4.70 4.32
C GLY A 19 12.36 -4.77 4.25
N LYS A 20 11.72 -4.38 5.36
CA LYS A 20 10.25 -4.39 5.58
C LYS A 20 9.41 -3.72 4.48
N HIS A 21 9.99 -2.78 3.73
CA HIS A 21 9.27 -2.00 2.71
C HIS A 21 9.02 -2.72 1.37
N LYS A 22 9.54 -3.94 1.17
CA LYS A 22 9.35 -4.72 -0.07
C LYS A 22 8.48 -5.96 0.10
N MET A 23 7.56 -5.93 1.06
CA MET A 23 6.63 -7.03 1.27
C MET A 23 5.71 -7.20 0.05
N LYS A 24 5.73 -8.38 -0.56
CA LYS A 24 4.89 -8.67 -1.73
C LYS A 24 3.49 -9.08 -1.28
N PRO A 25 2.43 -8.70 -2.02
CA PRO A 25 1.09 -9.15 -1.71
C PRO A 25 0.99 -10.67 -1.92
N LEU A 26 0.46 -11.38 -0.93
CA LEU A 26 0.33 -12.84 -0.91
C LEU A 26 -1.02 -13.22 -0.29
N THR A 27 -1.85 -13.98 -1.00
CA THR A 27 -3.13 -14.46 -0.47
C THR A 27 -3.01 -15.89 0.05
N MET A 28 -3.83 -16.25 1.05
CA MET A 28 -3.93 -17.64 1.51
C MET A 28 -4.42 -18.56 0.39
N LYS A 29 -5.37 -18.09 -0.43
CA LYS A 29 -5.82 -18.77 -1.65
C LYS A 29 -4.66 -19.14 -2.59
N ARG A 30 -3.74 -18.21 -2.88
CA ARG A 30 -2.61 -18.50 -3.78
C ARG A 30 -1.73 -19.63 -3.26
N ILE A 31 -1.46 -19.66 -1.96
CA ILE A 31 -0.68 -20.73 -1.33
C ILE A 31 -1.47 -22.05 -1.31
N ALA A 32 -2.78 -21.96 -1.08
CA ALA A 32 -3.68 -23.11 -1.13
C ALA A 32 -3.69 -23.76 -2.53
N ASP A 33 -3.73 -22.94 -3.59
CA ASP A 33 -3.67 -23.39 -4.99
C ASP A 33 -2.33 -24.08 -5.30
N ILE A 34 -1.20 -23.50 -4.87
CA ILE A 34 0.15 -24.08 -5.08
C ILE A 34 0.29 -25.42 -4.36
N LEU A 35 -0.20 -25.50 -3.13
CA LEU A 35 -0.09 -26.69 -2.29
C LEU A 35 -1.21 -27.71 -2.54
N GLN A 36 -2.15 -27.42 -3.46
CA GLN A 36 -3.35 -28.21 -3.72
C GLN A 36 -4.14 -28.58 -2.45
N VAL A 37 -4.26 -27.62 -1.54
CA VAL A 37 -5.05 -27.75 -0.30
C VAL A 37 -6.18 -26.73 -0.26
N HIS A 38 -7.12 -26.91 0.65
CA HIS A 38 -8.15 -25.91 0.89
C HIS A 38 -7.59 -24.70 1.66
N GLU A 39 -8.09 -23.50 1.38
CA GLU A 39 -7.67 -22.27 2.04
C GLU A 39 -7.83 -22.34 3.58
N SER A 40 -8.87 -23.01 4.05
CA SER A 40 -9.09 -23.25 5.49
C SER A 40 -7.97 -24.07 6.15
N THR A 41 -7.31 -24.97 5.40
CA THR A 41 -6.15 -25.73 5.87
C THR A 41 -4.94 -24.82 6.07
N VAL A 42 -4.71 -23.88 5.15
CA VAL A 42 -3.66 -22.86 5.27
C VAL A 42 -3.94 -21.94 6.46
N SER A 43 -5.16 -21.42 6.56
CA SER A 43 -5.59 -20.54 7.65
C SER A 43 -5.39 -21.19 9.03
N ARG A 44 -5.81 -22.44 9.21
CA ARG A 44 -5.60 -23.21 10.44
C ARG A 44 -4.11 -23.43 10.75
N THR A 45 -3.29 -23.65 9.72
CA THR A 45 -1.85 -23.89 9.87
C THR A 45 -1.10 -22.65 10.37
N VAL A 46 -1.53 -21.46 9.96
CA VAL A 46 -0.83 -20.19 10.26
C VAL A 46 -1.40 -19.44 11.46
N LYS A 47 -2.61 -19.79 11.91
CA LYS A 47 -3.28 -19.14 13.05
C LYS A 47 -2.46 -19.30 14.34
N GLY A 48 -2.16 -18.19 15.00
CA GLY A 48 -1.44 -18.15 16.28
C GLY A 48 0.02 -18.57 16.20
N LYS A 49 0.60 -18.61 14.99
CA LYS A 49 2.02 -18.95 14.79
C LYS A 49 2.85 -17.69 14.61
N MET A 50 3.97 -17.65 15.30
CA MET A 50 4.94 -16.55 15.25
C MET A 50 6.16 -16.99 14.43
N VAL A 51 6.71 -16.06 13.67
CA VAL A 51 7.95 -16.21 12.91
C VAL A 51 8.94 -15.18 13.40
N GLN A 52 10.13 -15.66 13.77
CA GLN A 52 11.25 -14.77 14.01
C GLN A 52 11.84 -14.34 12.66
N THR A 53 11.79 -13.04 12.39
CA THR A 53 12.40 -12.43 11.20
C THR A 53 13.62 -11.62 11.63
N PRO A 54 14.52 -11.25 10.70
CA PRO A 54 15.62 -10.31 10.98
C PRO A 54 15.14 -8.96 11.54
N TYR A 55 13.86 -8.63 11.38
CA TYR A 55 13.23 -7.37 11.79
C TYR A 55 12.31 -7.51 13.01
N GLY A 56 12.39 -8.63 13.72
CA GLY A 56 11.61 -8.92 14.92
C GLY A 56 10.64 -10.10 14.77
N LEU A 57 9.88 -10.34 15.84
CA LEU A 57 8.87 -11.39 15.90
C LEU A 57 7.58 -10.91 15.21
N MET A 58 7.02 -11.71 14.31
CA MET A 58 5.83 -11.37 13.55
C MET A 58 4.86 -12.55 13.48
N GLU A 59 3.56 -12.27 13.41
CA GLU A 59 2.58 -13.33 13.18
C GLU A 59 2.65 -13.83 11.74
N MET A 60 2.58 -15.15 11.53
CA MET A 60 2.55 -15.75 10.19
C MET A 60 1.42 -15.17 9.32
N LYS A 61 0.28 -14.84 9.94
CA LYS A 61 -0.87 -14.24 9.26
C LYS A 61 -0.51 -12.90 8.57
N GLN A 62 0.44 -12.14 9.12
CA GLN A 62 0.84 -10.85 8.56
C GLN A 62 1.52 -10.97 7.18
N PHE A 63 2.02 -12.17 6.83
CA PHE A 63 2.55 -12.46 5.50
C PHE A 63 1.47 -12.60 4.43
N PHE A 64 0.22 -12.82 4.83
CA PHE A 64 -0.90 -12.99 3.93
C PHE A 64 -1.67 -11.69 3.77
N GLN A 65 -1.03 -10.72 3.10
CA GLN A 65 -1.71 -9.50 2.69
C GLN A 65 -2.34 -9.75 1.33
N ALA A 66 -3.67 -9.69 1.26
CA ALA A 66 -4.33 -9.73 -0.03
C ALA A 66 -3.75 -8.65 -0.93
N LYS A 67 -3.46 -9.01 -2.18
CA LYS A 67 -3.32 -8.01 -3.23
C LYS A 67 -4.69 -7.37 -3.31
N LEU A 68 -4.82 -6.23 -2.66
CA LEU A 68 -6.00 -5.40 -2.78
C LEU A 68 -5.85 -4.76 -4.14
N GLU A 69 -6.22 -5.52 -5.17
CA GLU A 69 -6.84 -4.94 -6.34
C GLU A 69 -8.12 -4.26 -5.84
N GLY A 70 -7.96 -3.09 -5.22
CA GLY A 70 -9.04 -2.18 -4.87
C GLY A 70 -9.37 -1.98 -3.38
N HIS A 71 -9.33 -2.97 -2.48
CA HIS A 71 -10.17 -2.86 -1.26
C HIS A 71 -9.64 -3.44 0.07
N SER A 72 -8.63 -2.81 0.68
CA SER A 72 -8.46 -2.61 2.15
C SER A 72 -7.32 -1.61 2.33
N LEU A 73 -7.48 -0.53 1.58
CA LEU A 73 -6.53 0.55 1.35
C LEU A 73 -7.30 1.84 1.71
N GLU A 74 -8.05 1.83 2.81
CA GLU A 74 -8.90 2.96 3.22
C GLU A 74 -8.32 3.73 4.40
N GLU A 75 -7.73 3.04 5.39
CA GLU A 75 -7.10 3.70 6.54
C GLU A 75 -5.60 3.90 6.36
N ALA A 76 -4.83 2.86 6.00
CA ALA A 76 -3.39 2.99 5.72
C ALA A 76 -3.10 3.89 4.51
N SER A 77 -4.09 4.07 3.64
CA SER A 77 -3.91 4.64 2.31
C SER A 77 -4.55 5.97 2.19
N SER A 78 -5.59 6.29 2.96
CA SER A 78 -5.93 7.69 3.13
C SER A 78 -4.75 8.45 3.72
N TYR A 79 -4.04 7.90 4.72
CA TYR A 79 -2.81 8.51 5.24
C TYR A 79 -1.71 8.60 4.18
N THR A 80 -1.37 7.49 3.52
CA THR A 80 -0.32 7.46 2.49
C THR A 80 -0.63 8.39 1.30
N VAL A 81 -1.88 8.38 0.82
CA VAL A 81 -2.35 9.27 -0.25
C VAL A 81 -2.30 10.73 0.20
N LYS A 82 -2.74 11.04 1.43
CA LYS A 82 -2.65 12.39 2.01
C LYS A 82 -1.21 12.89 2.06
N THR A 83 -0.29 12.06 2.53
CA THR A 83 1.15 12.37 2.58
C THR A 83 1.71 12.70 1.20
N HIS A 84 1.44 11.86 0.19
CA HIS A 84 1.91 12.13 -1.17
C HIS A 84 1.23 13.35 -1.82
N ILE A 85 -0.06 13.59 -1.55
CA ILE A 85 -0.73 14.82 -2.00
C ILE A 85 -0.03 16.06 -1.41
N ALA A 86 0.28 16.04 -0.10
CA ALA A 86 0.95 17.13 0.57
C ALA A 86 2.36 17.37 0.00
N GLU A 87 3.12 16.29 -0.23
CA GLU A 87 4.46 16.35 -0.83
C GLU A 87 4.45 16.93 -2.26
N LEU A 88 3.50 16.49 -3.10
CA LEU A 88 3.32 17.00 -4.46
C LEU A 88 2.94 18.50 -4.46
N ILE A 89 2.12 18.94 -3.51
CA ILE A 89 1.73 20.35 -3.37
C ILE A 89 2.90 21.18 -2.80
N GLN A 90 3.69 20.62 -1.88
CA GLN A 90 4.83 21.32 -1.29
C GLN A 90 5.95 21.56 -2.31
N THR A 91 6.15 20.60 -3.22
CA THR A 91 7.16 20.65 -4.29
C THR A 91 6.64 21.29 -5.58
N GLU A 92 5.37 21.73 -5.61
CA GLU A 92 4.76 22.30 -6.82
C GLU A 92 5.33 23.68 -7.18
N ASN A 93 5.32 23.98 -8.47
CA ASN A 93 5.62 25.33 -8.94
C ASN A 93 4.46 26.27 -8.57
N LYS A 94 4.69 27.21 -7.64
CA LYS A 94 3.67 28.17 -7.17
C LYS A 94 3.12 29.11 -8.25
N LYS A 95 3.82 29.29 -9.37
CA LYS A 95 3.31 30.04 -10.54
C LYS A 95 2.33 29.21 -11.38
N LYS A 96 2.42 27.88 -11.31
CA LYS A 96 1.56 26.92 -12.02
C LYS A 96 1.26 25.70 -11.12
N PRO A 97 0.44 25.89 -10.07
CA PRO A 97 0.11 24.83 -9.12
C PRO A 97 -0.63 23.67 -9.80
N TYR A 98 -0.49 22.47 -9.24
CA TYR A 98 -1.13 21.28 -9.79
C TYR A 98 -2.63 21.29 -9.49
N SER A 99 -3.44 21.12 -10.54
CA SER A 99 -4.86 20.82 -10.37
C SER A 99 -5.08 19.46 -9.74
N ASP A 100 -6.24 19.25 -9.11
CA ASP A 100 -6.59 17.94 -8.52
C ASP A 100 -6.52 16.80 -9.56
N GLN A 101 -6.78 17.12 -10.83
CA GLN A 101 -6.63 16.18 -11.95
C GLN A 101 -5.17 15.84 -12.24
N GLN A 102 -4.27 16.82 -12.18
CA GLN A 102 -2.83 16.58 -12.37
C GLN A 102 -2.23 15.81 -11.20
N ILE A 103 -2.64 16.13 -9.97
CA ILE A 103 -2.24 15.39 -8.78
C ILE A 103 -2.68 13.91 -8.92
N MET A 104 -3.89 13.66 -9.43
CA MET A 104 -4.36 12.30 -9.72
C MET A 104 -3.43 11.55 -10.68
N THR A 105 -3.10 12.18 -11.80
CA THR A 105 -2.21 11.59 -12.80
C THR A 105 -0.81 11.35 -12.25
N LEU A 106 -0.25 12.31 -11.51
CA LEU A 106 1.08 12.20 -10.89
C LEU A 106 1.12 11.10 -9.83
N LEU A 107 0.06 10.96 -9.03
CA LEU A 107 -0.08 9.88 -8.05
C LEU A 107 -0.08 8.51 -8.71
N GLN A 108 -0.80 8.38 -9.83
CA GLN A 108 -0.84 7.14 -10.60
C GLN A 108 0.50 6.85 -11.29
N GLN A 109 1.14 7.86 -11.88
CA GLN A 109 2.38 7.69 -12.65
C GLN A 109 3.61 7.45 -11.76
N THR A 110 3.71 8.17 -10.64
CA THR A 110 4.91 8.17 -9.78
C THR A 110 4.82 7.11 -8.70
N PHE A 111 3.63 6.93 -8.10
CA PHE A 111 3.43 6.08 -6.93
C PHE A 111 2.55 4.86 -7.23
N GLY A 112 2.01 4.73 -8.45
CA GLY A 112 1.10 3.63 -8.81
C GLY A 112 -0.27 3.70 -8.11
N ILE A 113 -0.60 4.85 -7.50
CA ILE A 113 -1.79 5.04 -6.68
C ILE A 113 -2.97 5.46 -7.56
N ARG A 114 -4.05 4.67 -7.56
CA ARG A 114 -5.30 5.03 -8.24
C ARG A 114 -6.26 5.68 -7.24
N ALA A 115 -6.44 7.00 -7.36
CA ALA A 115 -7.44 7.75 -6.62
C ALA A 115 -8.32 8.53 -7.60
N SER A 116 -9.59 8.79 -7.24
CA SER A 116 -10.44 9.66 -8.06
C SER A 116 -10.12 11.13 -7.80
N ARG A 117 -10.39 12.01 -8.77
CA ARG A 117 -10.32 13.47 -8.58
C ARG A 117 -11.14 13.94 -7.36
N ARG A 118 -12.33 13.37 -7.15
CA ARG A 118 -13.21 13.71 -6.00
C ARG A 118 -12.58 13.29 -4.68
N THR A 119 -11.89 12.15 -4.64
CA THR A 119 -11.15 11.66 -3.46
C THR A 119 -9.99 12.60 -3.12
N ILE A 120 -9.25 13.05 -4.12
CA ILE A 120 -8.13 14.00 -3.94
C ILE A 120 -8.65 15.33 -3.39
N ALA A 121 -9.72 15.88 -3.97
CA ALA A 121 -10.34 17.10 -3.47
C ALA A 121 -10.78 16.96 -2.00
N LYS A 122 -11.47 15.86 -1.66
CA LYS A 122 -11.87 15.56 -0.28
C LYS A 122 -10.68 15.50 0.68
N TYR A 123 -9.60 14.81 0.30
CA TYR A 123 -8.41 14.70 1.16
C TYR A 123 -7.65 16.02 1.28
N ARG A 124 -7.59 16.81 0.21
CA ARG A 124 -7.03 18.16 0.22
C ARG A 124 -7.77 19.06 1.21
N GLU A 125 -9.11 19.03 1.17
CA GLU A 125 -9.97 19.76 2.12
C GLU A 125 -9.77 19.30 3.55
N GLN A 126 -9.71 17.98 3.79
CA GLN A 126 -9.42 17.43 5.13
C GLN A 126 -8.05 17.84 5.68
N MET A 127 -7.08 18.17 4.81
CA MET A 127 -5.76 18.66 5.19
C MET A 127 -5.67 20.19 5.22
N ASN A 128 -6.79 20.91 5.06
CA ASN A 128 -6.85 22.38 4.97
C ASN A 128 -5.96 22.98 3.87
N LEU A 129 -5.70 22.22 2.79
CA LEU A 129 -4.91 22.70 1.67
C LEU A 129 -5.82 23.48 0.68
N PRO A 130 -5.48 24.71 0.28
CA PRO A 130 -6.30 25.49 -0.64
C PRO A 130 -6.34 24.89 -2.05
N SER A 131 -7.33 25.26 -2.85
CA SER A 131 -7.45 24.77 -4.24
C SER A 131 -6.31 25.29 -5.12
N SER A 132 -6.07 24.63 -6.26
CA SER A 132 -5.03 25.07 -7.20
C SER A 132 -5.13 26.55 -7.59
N THR A 133 -6.35 27.07 -7.78
CA THR A 133 -6.58 28.49 -8.07
C THR A 133 -6.10 29.42 -6.95
N LEU A 134 -6.32 29.04 -5.69
CA LEU A 134 -5.93 29.82 -4.51
C LEU A 134 -4.44 29.65 -4.14
N ARG A 135 -3.80 28.57 -4.60
CA ARG A 135 -2.36 28.33 -4.41
C ARG A 135 -1.49 29.08 -5.40
N LYS A 136 -2.07 29.56 -6.51
CA LYS A 136 -1.34 30.27 -7.55
C LYS A 136 -0.87 31.63 -7.04
N ARG A 137 0.44 31.86 -7.04
CA ARG A 137 1.04 33.14 -6.69
C ARG A 137 1.49 33.87 -7.94
N TYR A 138 1.16 35.15 -8.02
CA TYR A 138 1.65 36.09 -9.02
C TYR A 138 2.72 36.96 -8.34
N ASP A 139 3.91 36.37 -8.12
CA ASP A 139 5.13 37.17 -7.91
C ASP A 139 5.76 37.49 -9.27
#